data_AF-A0A5N5TEW1-F1
#
_entry.id   AF-A0A5N5TEW1-F1
#
_cell.length_a   1.000
_cell.length_b   1.000
_cell.length_c   1.000
_cell.angle_alpha   90.00
_cell.angle_beta   90.00
_cell.angle_gamma   90.00
#
_symmetry.space_group_name_H-M   'P 1'
#
loop_
_entity.id
_entity.type
_entity.pdbx_description
1 polymer ?
#
loop_
_entity_poly.entity_id
_entity_poly.type
_entity_poly.pdbx_seq_one_letter_code
_entity_poly.pdbx_strand_id
1 'polypeptide(L)'
;MNMLLLLEKNHNLYNDPFPKWRRVSWSSECSMVAVAYSNGVVEIFNTVGASLFTIYPPRAAELILIDFKGNVRSYFVSPTDGYQESHCFSFSRLYPYGISAAVDIGSLVIVAGFCHYTNDSSLRNNGLGHGLSIWRMLSDYPLLQTGG
;
A
#
# COMPACT_ATOMS: atom_id res chain seq x y z
N MET A 1 31.84 -11.71 21.99
CA MET A 1 32.60 -11.98 20.75
C MET A 1 31.97 -11.15 19.64
N ASN A 2 32.57 -9.99 19.32
CA ASN A 2 32.03 -9.05 18.34
C ASN A 2 32.40 -9.53 16.93
N MET A 3 31.43 -10.04 16.17
CA MET A 3 31.61 -10.33 14.74
C MET A 3 31.26 -9.05 13.95
N LEU A 4 32.25 -8.21 13.74
CA LEU A 4 32.17 -7.02 12.89
C LEU A 4 32.51 -7.46 11.46
N LEU A 5 31.48 -7.73 10.65
CA LEU A 5 31.67 -8.02 9.22
C LEU A 5 31.93 -6.69 8.49
N LEU A 6 33.20 -6.47 8.16
CA LEU A 6 33.72 -5.33 7.44
C LEU A 6 33.40 -5.53 5.95
N LEU A 7 32.18 -5.18 5.52
CA LEU A 7 31.87 -5.04 4.10
C LEU A 7 32.59 -3.80 3.59
N GLU A 8 33.58 -4.00 2.73
CA GLU A 8 34.27 -2.93 1.99
C GLU A 8 33.23 -1.99 1.38
N LYS A 9 33.39 -0.69 1.64
CA LYS A 9 32.56 0.37 1.06
C LYS A 9 32.78 0.43 -0.44
N ASN A 10 31.96 -0.30 -1.19
CA ASN A 10 31.80 -0.10 -2.62
C ASN A 10 31.06 1.24 -2.85
N HIS A 11 31.81 2.25 -3.31
CA HIS A 11 31.30 3.61 -3.56
C HIS A 11 30.29 3.72 -4.73
N ASN A 12 29.95 2.61 -5.38
CA ASN A 12 29.03 2.53 -6.53
C ASN A 12 27.69 1.85 -6.21
N LEU A 13 27.37 1.58 -4.94
CA LEU A 13 26.07 1.02 -4.55
C LEU A 13 25.13 2.16 -4.16
N TYR A 14 23.89 2.10 -4.65
CA TYR A 14 22.82 3.05 -4.32
C TYR A 14 22.74 3.25 -2.80
N ASN A 15 22.60 4.49 -2.33
CA ASN A 15 22.47 4.78 -0.89
C ASN A 15 21.26 4.03 -0.34
N ASP A 16 21.47 3.15 0.65
CA ASP A 16 20.37 2.46 1.31
C ASP A 16 19.49 3.47 2.05
N PRO A 17 18.20 3.59 1.71
CA PRO A 17 17.30 4.54 2.35
C PRO A 17 16.96 4.18 3.82
N PHE A 18 17.05 2.91 4.21
CA PHE A 18 16.60 2.44 5.54
C PHE A 18 17.60 1.48 6.23
N PRO A 19 18.86 1.90 6.43
CA PRO A 19 19.91 1.03 6.98
C PRO A 19 19.64 0.59 8.42
N LYS A 20 18.87 1.39 9.18
CA LYS A 20 18.49 1.08 10.57
C LYS A 20 17.58 -0.14 10.68
N TRP A 21 16.92 -0.54 9.59
CA TRP A 21 16.02 -1.69 9.58
C TRP A 21 16.78 -3.01 9.41
N ARG A 22 18.03 -2.96 8.96
CA ARG A 22 18.90 -4.13 8.88
C ARG A 22 19.27 -4.60 10.28
N ARG A 23 18.67 -5.69 10.72
CA ARG A 23 18.90 -6.29 12.03
C ARG A 23 18.94 -7.80 11.92
N VAL A 24 19.69 -8.42 12.84
CA VAL A 24 19.74 -9.87 12.97
C VAL A 24 19.49 -10.23 14.43
N SER A 25 18.71 -11.28 14.68
CA SER A 25 18.44 -11.79 16.03
C SER A 25 18.32 -13.30 16.01
N TRP A 26 18.88 -13.97 17.01
CA TRP A 26 18.74 -15.42 17.20
C TRP A 26 17.53 -15.75 18.09
N SER A 27 16.94 -16.94 17.92
CA SER A 27 15.99 -17.50 18.88
C SER A 27 16.70 -17.88 20.20
N SER A 28 15.95 -17.95 21.30
CA SER A 28 16.50 -18.29 22.62
C SER A 28 17.22 -19.64 22.66
N GLU A 29 16.71 -20.62 21.93
CA GLU A 29 17.31 -21.95 21.82
C GLU A 29 18.35 -22.08 20.69
N CYS A 30 18.76 -20.96 20.06
CA CYS A 30 19.75 -20.92 18.98
C CYS A 30 19.41 -21.80 17.76
N SER A 31 18.13 -22.14 17.57
CA SER A 31 17.66 -23.00 16.48
C SER A 31 17.28 -22.22 15.22
N MET A 32 17.05 -20.91 15.36
CA MET A 32 16.60 -20.02 14.30
C MET A 32 17.29 -18.66 14.36
N VAL A 33 17.41 -18.00 13.20
CA VAL A 33 17.88 -16.62 13.08
C VAL A 33 16.89 -15.82 12.23
N ALA A 34 16.51 -14.65 12.74
CA ALA A 34 15.70 -13.67 12.04
C ALA A 34 16.62 -12.61 11.41
N VAL A 35 16.45 -12.34 10.12
CA VAL A 35 17.16 -11.30 9.37
C VAL A 35 16.15 -10.30 8.84
N ALA A 36 16.22 -9.06 9.32
CA ALA A 36 15.45 -7.95 8.80
C ALA A 36 16.25 -7.21 7.72
N TYR A 37 15.61 -6.88 6.61
CA TYR A 37 16.19 -6.16 5.48
C TYR A 37 15.74 -4.69 5.45
N SER A 38 16.42 -3.85 4.65
CA SER A 38 16.09 -2.43 4.52
C SER A 38 14.71 -2.16 3.90
N ASN A 39 14.12 -3.14 3.23
CA ASN A 39 12.77 -3.05 2.69
C ASN A 39 11.68 -3.48 3.70
N GLY A 40 12.05 -3.77 4.96
CA GLY A 40 11.11 -4.16 6.02
C GLY A 40 10.74 -5.64 6.03
N VAL A 41 11.24 -6.43 5.07
CA VAL A 41 11.06 -7.89 5.07
C VAL A 41 11.89 -8.50 6.20
N VAL A 42 11.33 -9.49 6.89
CA VAL A 42 12.03 -10.31 7.87
C VAL A 42 12.01 -11.77 7.41
N GLU A 43 13.18 -12.35 7.19
CA GLU A 43 13.32 -13.76 6.82
C GLU A 43 13.89 -14.56 7.98
N ILE A 44 13.31 -15.73 8.22
CA ILE A 44 13.69 -16.62 9.32
C ILE A 44 14.39 -17.84 8.72
N PHE A 45 15.58 -18.13 9.20
CA PHE A 45 16.37 -19.29 8.80
C PHE A 45 16.59 -20.24 9.97
N ASN A 46 16.78 -21.53 9.69
CA ASN A 46 17.33 -22.47 10.66
C ASN A 46 18.87 -22.39 10.72
N THR A 47 19.48 -23.18 11.60
CA THR A 47 20.94 -23.23 11.78
C THR A 47 21.72 -23.75 10.57
N VAL A 48 21.06 -24.45 9.64
CA VAL A 48 21.67 -24.93 8.39
C VAL A 48 21.59 -23.87 7.29
N GLY A 49 20.97 -22.71 7.57
CA GLY A 49 20.77 -21.64 6.60
C GLY A 49 19.57 -21.86 5.68
N ALA A 50 18.69 -22.83 5.97
CA ALA A 50 17.46 -23.02 5.21
C ALA A 50 16.41 -21.99 5.65
N SER A 51 15.80 -21.31 4.68
CA SER A 51 14.69 -20.39 4.91
C SER A 51 13.47 -21.18 5.40
N LEU A 52 12.95 -20.80 6.56
CA LEU A 52 11.78 -21.40 7.19
C LEU A 52 10.51 -20.64 6.79
N PHE A 53 10.52 -19.31 6.93
CA PHE A 53 9.42 -18.45 6.51
C PHE A 53 9.83 -16.98 6.40
N THR A 54 9.00 -16.21 5.70
CA THR A 54 9.20 -14.77 5.47
C THR A 54 8.00 -13.98 6.00
N ILE A 55 8.27 -12.92 6.76
CA ILE A 55 7.31 -11.91 7.19
C ILE A 55 7.50 -10.69 6.30
N TYR A 56 6.44 -10.31 5.58
CA TYR A 56 6.44 -9.08 4.78
C TYR A 56 5.95 -7.90 5.63
N PRO A 57 6.51 -6.70 5.43
CA PRO A 57 6.00 -5.51 6.09
C PRO A 57 4.55 -5.24 5.64
N PRO A 58 3.72 -4.64 6.49
CA PRO A 58 2.37 -4.26 6.10
C PRO A 58 2.46 -3.24 4.96
N ARG A 59 1.63 -3.43 3.93
CA ARG A 59 1.76 -2.73 2.63
C ARG A 59 0.96 -1.43 2.60
N ALA A 60 1.47 -0.44 1.87
CA ALA A 60 0.71 0.76 1.56
C ALA A 60 -0.35 0.49 0.45
N ALA A 61 -1.48 1.19 0.55
CA ALA A 61 -2.62 1.08 -0.35
C ALA A 61 -3.08 2.47 -0.82
N GLU A 62 -3.75 2.51 -1.96
CA GLU A 62 -4.55 3.64 -2.41
C GLU A 62 -6.00 3.38 -2.00
N LEU A 63 -6.58 4.35 -1.30
CA LEU A 63 -8.01 4.42 -1.09
C LEU A 63 -8.58 5.48 -2.02
N ILE A 64 -9.44 5.08 -2.95
CA ILE A 64 -10.17 6.00 -3.81
C ILE A 64 -11.62 6.06 -3.32
N LEU A 65 -12.03 7.23 -2.84
CA LEU A 65 -13.40 7.54 -2.45
C LEU A 65 -14.09 8.32 -3.54
N ILE A 66 -15.27 7.85 -3.96
CA ILE A 66 -16.09 8.51 -4.98
C ILE A 66 -17.46 8.78 -4.36
N ASP A 67 -17.76 10.03 -4.08
CA ASP A 67 -19.08 10.38 -3.56
C ASP A 67 -20.18 10.30 -4.64
N PHE A 68 -21.44 10.31 -4.22
CA PHE A 68 -22.56 10.22 -5.15
C PHE A 68 -22.62 11.39 -6.13
N LYS A 69 -22.02 12.55 -5.81
CA LYS A 69 -21.97 13.73 -6.71
C LYS A 69 -20.81 13.67 -7.70
N GLY A 70 -20.01 12.62 -7.62
CA GLY A 70 -18.84 12.40 -8.43
C GLY A 70 -17.59 13.13 -7.96
N ASN A 71 -17.51 13.57 -6.70
CA ASN A 71 -16.24 14.00 -6.14
C ASN A 71 -15.38 12.78 -5.84
N VAL A 72 -14.16 12.81 -6.34
CA VAL A 72 -13.17 11.75 -6.21
C VAL A 72 -12.05 12.25 -5.32
N ARG A 73 -11.68 11.45 -4.32
CA ARG A 73 -10.52 11.67 -3.47
C ARG A 73 -9.68 10.41 -3.42
N SER A 74 -8.40 10.54 -3.71
CA SER A 74 -7.42 9.46 -3.54
C SER A 74 -6.60 9.73 -2.28
N TYR A 75 -6.35 8.68 -1.50
CA TYR A 75 -5.52 8.70 -0.31
C TYR A 75 -4.45 7.63 -0.40
N PHE A 76 -3.20 8.01 -0.12
CA PHE A 76 -2.15 7.07 0.22
C PHE A 76 -2.32 6.64 1.67
N VAL A 77 -2.57 5.36 1.91
CA VAL A 77 -2.72 4.78 3.24
C VAL A 77 -1.52 3.88 3.51
N SER A 78 -0.76 4.22 4.54
CA SER A 78 0.40 3.48 5.01
C SER A 78 0.16 3.00 6.43
N PRO A 79 0.44 1.73 6.75
CA PRO A 79 0.41 1.22 8.12
C PRO A 79 1.38 1.96 9.06
N THR A 80 2.47 2.51 8.54
CA THR A 80 3.48 3.23 9.33
C THR A 80 3.21 4.73 9.44
N ASP A 81 2.68 5.32 8.38
CA ASP A 81 2.59 6.79 8.23
C ASP A 81 1.15 7.32 8.22
N GLY A 82 0.16 6.45 8.46
CA GLY A 82 -1.25 6.83 8.50
C GLY A 82 -1.83 7.04 7.09
N TYR A 83 -2.49 8.16 6.85
CA TYR A 83 -3.06 8.48 5.54
C TYR A 83 -2.70 9.89 5.07
N GLN A 84 -2.53 10.05 3.76
CA GLN A 84 -2.29 11.34 3.11
C GLN A 84 -3.17 11.49 1.88
N GLU A 85 -3.90 12.61 1.75
CA GLU A 85 -4.65 12.92 0.52
C GLU A 85 -3.68 13.17 -0.64
N SER A 86 -3.91 12.47 -1.76
CA SER A 86 -3.05 12.46 -2.94
C SER A 86 -3.65 13.32 -4.05
N HIS A 87 -4.88 13.01 -4.46
CA HIS A 87 -5.56 13.65 -5.58
C HIS A 87 -7.01 13.96 -5.23
N CYS A 88 -7.48 15.10 -5.73
CA CYS A 88 -8.87 15.51 -5.66
C CYS A 88 -9.35 15.86 -7.08
N PHE A 89 -10.45 15.25 -7.50
CA PHE A 89 -11.06 15.48 -8.80
C PHE A 89 -12.59 15.49 -8.68
N SER A 90 -13.30 16.04 -9.66
CA SER A 90 -14.77 16.04 -9.63
C SER A 90 -15.37 15.76 -11.00
N PHE A 91 -16.15 14.68 -11.06
CA PHE A 91 -17.02 14.30 -12.17
C PHE A 91 -18.37 15.03 -12.14
N SER A 92 -18.63 15.90 -11.16
CA SER A 92 -19.93 16.58 -10.99
C SER A 92 -20.46 17.31 -12.23
N ARG A 93 -19.56 17.79 -13.09
CA ARG A 93 -19.94 18.42 -14.38
C ARG A 93 -20.37 17.41 -15.45
N LEU A 94 -19.78 16.21 -15.43
CA LEU A 94 -20.04 15.15 -16.40
C LEU A 94 -21.24 14.29 -15.98
N TYR A 95 -21.42 14.11 -14.66
CA TYR A 95 -22.50 13.37 -14.05
C TYR A 95 -23.29 14.28 -13.09
N PRO A 96 -24.09 15.24 -13.61
CA PRO A 96 -24.83 16.20 -12.78
C PRO A 96 -25.87 15.53 -11.88
N TYR A 97 -26.32 14.34 -12.26
CA TYR A 97 -27.28 13.52 -11.51
C TYR A 97 -26.62 12.43 -10.65
N GLY A 98 -25.29 12.43 -10.59
CA GLY A 98 -24.52 11.57 -9.71
C GLY A 98 -24.02 10.27 -10.31
N ILE A 99 -23.18 9.59 -9.52
CA ILE A 99 -22.49 8.34 -9.87
C ILE A 99 -23.11 7.18 -9.10
N SER A 100 -23.38 6.09 -9.81
CA SER A 100 -24.07 4.90 -9.28
C SER A 100 -23.19 3.65 -9.25
N ALA A 101 -22.12 3.61 -10.05
CA ALA A 101 -21.16 2.51 -10.06
C ALA A 101 -19.75 3.02 -10.37
N ALA A 102 -18.76 2.31 -9.83
CA ALA A 102 -17.36 2.55 -10.11
C ALA A 102 -16.63 1.21 -10.03
N VAL A 103 -15.71 0.99 -10.97
CA VAL A 103 -14.89 -0.21 -11.02
C VAL A 103 -13.45 0.19 -11.29
N ASP A 104 -12.56 -0.55 -10.65
CA ASP A 104 -11.12 -0.42 -10.80
C ASP A 104 -10.57 -1.58 -11.62
N ILE A 105 -9.81 -1.25 -12.67
CA ILE A 105 -9.13 -2.23 -13.54
C ILE A 105 -7.59 -2.07 -13.52
N GLY A 106 -7.03 -1.49 -12.46
CA GLY A 106 -5.58 -1.28 -12.32
C GLY A 106 -5.18 0.09 -12.85
N SER A 107 -4.71 0.24 -14.09
CA SER A 107 -4.28 1.58 -14.55
C SER A 107 -5.43 2.57 -14.80
N LEU A 108 -6.69 2.12 -14.73
CA LEU A 108 -7.87 2.91 -15.02
C LEU A 108 -8.97 2.66 -13.99
N VAL A 109 -9.63 3.74 -13.57
CA VAL A 109 -10.91 3.68 -12.84
C VAL A 109 -12.02 4.08 -13.81
N ILE A 110 -13.00 3.21 -13.96
CA ILE A 110 -14.18 3.47 -14.78
C ILE A 110 -15.33 3.81 -13.84
N VAL A 111 -15.96 4.95 -14.08
CA VAL A 111 -17.15 5.39 -13.35
C VAL A 111 -18.36 5.40 -14.28
N ALA A 112 -19.50 4.96 -13.76
CA ALA A 112 -20.78 5.00 -14.44
C ALA A 112 -21.81 5.67 -13.53
N GLY A 113 -22.62 6.54 -14.12
CA GLY A 113 -23.64 7.28 -13.41
C GLY A 113 -24.84 7.57 -14.29
N PHE A 114 -26.03 7.23 -13.79
CA PHE A 114 -27.28 7.89 -14.13
C PHE A 114 -28.37 7.46 -13.14
N CYS A 115 -28.89 8.38 -12.33
CA CYS A 115 -30.24 8.24 -11.79
C CYS A 115 -30.81 9.64 -11.52
N HIS A 116 -32.02 9.90 -12.01
CA HIS A 116 -32.75 11.14 -11.79
C HIS A 116 -33.13 11.21 -10.30
N TYR A 117 -32.22 11.73 -9.47
CA TYR A 117 -32.46 11.87 -8.04
C TYR A 117 -33.14 13.21 -7.80
N THR A 118 -34.36 13.18 -7.25
CA THR A 118 -35.06 14.38 -6.78
C THR A 118 -34.16 15.10 -5.78
N ASN A 119 -34.11 16.44 -5.83
CA ASN A 119 -33.28 17.32 -4.98
C ASN A 119 -33.51 17.10 -3.45
N ASP A 120 -33.08 15.97 -2.92
CA ASP A 120 -33.16 15.64 -1.51
C ASP A 120 -31.86 16.09 -0.84
N SER A 121 -31.93 17.26 -0.23
CA SER A 121 -30.81 17.88 0.49
C SER A 121 -30.40 17.09 1.74
N SER A 122 -31.22 16.14 2.20
CA SER A 122 -30.94 15.34 3.40
C SER A 122 -29.74 14.40 3.24
N LEU A 123 -29.46 13.94 2.01
CA LEU A 123 -28.31 13.07 1.73
C LEU A 123 -26.96 13.74 2.05
N ARG A 124 -26.87 15.07 1.94
CA ARG A 124 -25.60 15.81 2.15
C ARG A 124 -25.05 15.69 3.56
N ASN A 125 -25.92 15.46 4.54
CA ASN A 125 -25.57 15.51 5.97
C ASN A 125 -25.57 14.11 6.60
N ASN A 126 -25.79 13.06 5.81
CA ASN A 126 -26.02 11.70 6.30
C ASN A 126 -25.01 10.73 5.67
N GLY A 127 -24.81 9.56 6.30
CA GLY A 127 -23.96 8.48 5.80
C GLY A 127 -24.24 8.07 4.34
N LEU A 128 -25.50 8.22 3.91
CA LEU A 128 -25.97 7.95 2.54
C LEU A 128 -25.42 8.92 1.48
N GLY A 129 -24.87 10.06 1.88
CA GLY A 129 -24.16 10.99 0.99
C GLY A 129 -22.70 10.61 0.73
N HIS A 130 -22.17 9.63 1.45
CA HIS A 130 -20.87 9.05 1.15
C HIS A 130 -21.09 7.92 0.13
N GLY A 131 -20.53 8.12 -1.07
CA GLY A 131 -20.73 7.25 -2.21
C GLY A 131 -19.85 5.99 -2.17
N LEU A 132 -19.55 5.48 -3.36
CA LEU A 132 -18.78 4.27 -3.57
C LEU A 132 -17.34 4.41 -3.07
N SER A 133 -16.80 3.34 -2.51
CA SER A 133 -15.37 3.25 -2.15
C SER A 133 -14.69 2.14 -2.92
N ILE A 134 -13.48 2.42 -3.39
CA ILE A 134 -12.61 1.49 -4.11
C ILE A 134 -11.28 1.45 -3.36
N TRP A 135 -10.78 0.24 -3.14
CA TRP A 135 -9.49 0.00 -2.51
C TRP A 135 -8.56 -0.68 -3.50
N ARG A 136 -7.37 -0.12 -3.69
CA ARG A 136 -6.31 -0.75 -4.49
C ARG A 136 -5.00 -0.81 -3.71
N MET A 137 -4.32 -1.93 -3.77
CA MET A 137 -2.95 -2.01 -3.25
C MET A 137 -1.99 -1.27 -4.20
N LEU A 138 -1.16 -0.37 -3.67
CA LEU A 138 -0.21 0.41 -4.48
C LEU A 138 1.17 -0.21 -4.60
N SER A 139 1.45 -1.17 -3.72
CA SER A 139 2.74 -1.84 -3.67
C SER A 139 2.69 -3.14 -4.45
N ASP A 140 2.71 -3.02 -5.77
CA ASP A 140 3.24 -4.07 -6.63
C ASP A 140 4.69 -3.71 -6.97
N TYR A 141 5.66 -4.12 -6.14
CA TYR A 141 7.08 -4.09 -6.51
C TYR A 141 7.97 -5.07 -5.72
N PRO A 142 8.89 -5.81 -6.38
CA PRO A 142 8.77 -6.45 -7.69
C PRO A 142 8.42 -7.94 -7.54
N LEU A 143 7.77 -8.48 -8.57
CA LEU A 143 7.82 -9.90 -8.86
C LEU A 143 9.29 -10.32 -8.94
N LEU A 144 9.67 -11.38 -8.22
CA LEU A 144 10.85 -12.16 -8.59
C LEU A 144 10.65 -12.58 -10.06
N GLN A 145 11.29 -11.87 -11.00
CA GLN A 145 11.62 -12.50 -12.27
C GLN A 145 12.64 -13.58 -11.92
N THR A 146 12.18 -14.81 -11.78
CA THR A 146 13.06 -15.96 -11.89
C THR A 146 13.56 -15.96 -13.33
N GLY A 147 14.76 -15.40 -13.54
CA GLY A 147 15.52 -15.63 -14.76
C GLY A 147 15.71 -17.13 -14.95
N GLY A 148 15.41 -17.61 -16.16
CA GLY A 148 15.72 -18.96 -16.60
C GLY A 148 17.20 -19.18 -16.87
#